data_AF-A0A7V6I2E2-F1
#
_entry.id   AF-A0A7V6I2E2-F1
#
_cell.length_a   1.000
_cell.length_b   1.000
_cell.length_c   1.000
_cell.angle_alpha   90.00
_cell.angle_beta   90.00
_cell.angle_gamma   90.00
#
_symmetry.space_group_name_H-M   'P 1'
#
loop_
_entity.id
_entity.type
_entity.pdbx_description
1 polymer ?
#
loop_
_entity_poly.entity_id
_entity_poly.type
_entity_poly.pdbx_seq_one_letter_code
_entity_poly.pdbx_strand_id
1 'polypeptide(L)' 'MYIVCSDLEGVFVPEIWINVSKHTGIEELKLTTRDISDYDVLMRRRLKILKENNLT' A
#
# COMPACT_ATOMS: atom_id res chain seq x y z
N MET A 1 6.95 -11.28 -32.02
CA MET A 1 7.36 -10.44 -30.88
C MET A 1 6.51 -10.82 -29.69
N TYR A 2 7.12 -11.12 -28.54
CA TYR A 2 6.38 -11.48 -27.32
C TYR A 2 6.53 -10.36 -26.30
N ILE A 3 5.41 -9.94 -25.73
CA ILE A 3 5.33 -8.96 -24.64
C ILE A 3 4.65 -9.66 -23.47
N VAL A 4 5.24 -9.55 -22.29
CA VAL A 4 4.67 -10.06 -21.04
C VAL A 4 4.43 -8.87 -20.11
N CYS A 5 3.16 -8.67 -19.76
CA CYS A 5 2.74 -7.74 -18.72
C CYS A 5 2.26 -8.55 -17.53
N SER A 6 2.82 -8.29 -16.36
CA SER A 6 2.44 -8.97 -15.12
C SER A 6 2.33 -7.94 -14.01
N ASP A 7 1.53 -8.27 -13.01
CA ASP A 7 1.42 -7.48 -11.80
C ASP A 7 2.73 -7.53 -11.02
N LEU A 8 2.97 -6.54 -10.17
CA LEU A 8 4.18 -6.45 -9.37
C LEU A 8 3.98 -7.13 -8.01
N GLU A 9 3.00 -6.65 -7.25
CA GLU A 9 2.66 -7.14 -5.92
C GLU A 9 1.96 -8.50 -6.03
N GLY A 10 2.32 -9.45 -5.19
CA GLY A 10 1.80 -10.82 -5.23
C GLY A 10 2.42 -11.72 -6.31
N VAL A 11 3.11 -11.17 -7.32
CA VAL A 11 3.85 -11.94 -8.34
C VAL A 11 5.35 -11.91 -8.07
N PHE A 12 5.95 -10.72 -8.10
CA PHE A 12 7.39 -10.55 -7.97
C PHE A 12 7.79 -10.12 -6.57
N VAL A 13 6.91 -9.39 -5.87
CA VAL A 13 7.17 -8.88 -4.51
C VAL A 13 5.94 -9.05 -3.61
N PRO A 14 6.13 -9.12 -2.28
CA PRO A 14 5.00 -9.07 -1.35
C PRO A 14 4.33 -7.68 -1.35
N GLU A 15 3.12 -7.62 -0.80
CA GLU A 15 2.36 -6.37 -0.59
C GLU A 15 3.19 -5.31 0.15
N ILE A 16 3.48 -4.21 -0.55
CA ILE A 16 4.36 -3.13 -0.11
C ILE A 16 3.78 -2.48 1.14
N TRP A 17 2.51 -2.09 1.11
CA TRP A 17 1.88 -1.36 2.22
C TRP A 17 1.77 -2.18 3.51
N ILE A 18 1.60 -3.50 3.40
CA ILE A 18 1.67 -4.40 4.56
C ILE A 18 3.08 -4.39 5.16
N ASN A 19 4.12 -4.39 4.34
CA ASN A 19 5.50 -4.32 4.82
C ASN A 19 5.87 -2.93 5.36
N VAL A 20 5.39 -1.85 4.75
CA VAL A 20 5.56 -0.49 5.27
C VAL A 20 4.95 -0.40 6.67
N SER A 21 3.71 -0.88 6.84
CA SER A 21 3.02 -0.96 8.13
C SER A 21 3.85 -1.69 9.20
N LYS A 22 4.43 -2.85 8.85
CA LYS A 22 5.29 -3.62 9.77
C LYS A 22 6.60 -2.90 10.10
N HIS A 23 7.19 -2.20 9.14
CA HIS A 23 8.48 -1.54 9.32
C HIS A 23 8.36 -0.25 10.14
N THR A 24 7.28 0.51 9.94
CA THR A 24 7.01 1.75 10.69
C THR A 24 6.27 1.50 12.00
N GLY A 25 5.69 0.31 12.20
CA GLY A 25 4.82 -0.01 13.33
C GLY A 25 3.43 0.61 13.26
N ILE A 26 3.04 1.16 12.10
CA ILE A 26 1.75 1.83 11.90
C ILE A 26 0.74 0.86 11.28
N GLU A 27 -0.05 0.19 12.11
CA GLU A 27 -1.06 -0.81 11.68
C GLU A 27 -2.08 -0.26 10.69
N GLU A 28 -2.38 1.04 10.71
CA GLU A 28 -3.36 1.67 9.82
C GLU A 28 -2.93 1.64 8.34
N LEU A 29 -1.63 1.52 8.06
CA LEU A 29 -1.10 1.40 6.70
C LEU A 29 -1.33 0.01 6.08
N LYS A 30 -1.71 -0.99 6.89
CA LYS A 30 -2.02 -2.36 6.45
C LYS A 30 -3.34 -2.46 5.68
N LEU A 31 -4.21 -1.46 5.77
CA LEU A 31 -5.51 -1.45 5.08
C LEU A 31 -5.35 -1.68 3.58
N THR A 32 -6.21 -2.54 3.04
CA THR A 32 -6.23 -2.94 1.63
C THR A 32 -7.52 -2.51 0.95
N THR A 33 -7.62 -2.74 -0.36
CA THR A 33 -8.85 -2.50 -1.12
C THR A 33 -10.02 -3.39 -0.69
N ARG A 34 -9.76 -4.44 0.09
CA ARG A 34 -10.82 -5.25 0.72
C ARG A 34 -11.49 -4.54 1.89
N ASP A 35 -10.76 -3.65 2.56
CA ASP A 35 -11.26 -2.86 3.69
C ASP A 35 -11.85 -1.53 3.22
N ILE A 36 -11.22 -0.91 2.22
CA ILE A 36 -11.66 0.34 1.58
C ILE A 36 -11.69 0.11 0.08
N SER A 37 -12.88 -0.14 -0.47
CA SER A 37 -13.05 -0.43 -1.90
C SER A 37 -12.68 0.74 -2.82
N ASP A 38 -12.84 1.98 -2.35
CA ASP A 38 -12.46 3.18 -3.09
C ASP A 38 -10.93 3.43 -2.95
N TYR A 39 -10.22 3.23 -4.06
CA TYR A 39 -8.77 3.38 -4.11
C TYR A 39 -8.30 4.80 -3.80
N ASP A 40 -9.03 5.83 -4.25
CA ASP A 40 -8.65 7.22 -4.01
C ASP A 40 -8.79 7.57 -2.53
N VAL A 41 -9.85 7.06 -1.88
CA VAL A 41 -10.03 7.20 -0.43
C VAL A 41 -8.91 6.49 0.33
N LEU A 42 -8.54 5.27 -0.07
CA LEU A 42 -7.45 4.51 0.53
C LEU A 42 -6.10 5.25 0.42
N MET A 43 -5.77 5.76 -0.76
CA MET A 43 -4.50 6.45 -0.99
C MET A 43 -4.41 7.79 -0.27
N ARG A 44 -5.49 8.59 -0.28
CA ARG A 44 -5.55 9.83 0.51
C ARG A 44 -5.36 9.57 2.01
N ARG A 45 -5.94 8.49 2.52
CA ARG A 45 -5.77 8.09 3.92
C ARG A 45 -4.32 7.72 4.23
N ARG A 46 -3.68 6.90 3.39
CA ARG A 46 -2.26 6.51 3.55
C ARG A 46 -1.34 7.72 3.57
N LEU A 47 -1.49 8.66 2.63
CA LEU A 47 -0.69 9.88 2.58
C LEU A 47 -0.90 10.76 3.82
N LYS A 48 -2.14 10.87 4.30
CA LYS A 48 -2.43 11.60 5.54
C LYS A 48 -1.70 10.98 6.74
N ILE A 49 -1.76 9.66 6.89
CA ILE A 49 -1.08 8.94 7.97
C ILE A 49 0.43 9.14 7.90
N LEU A 50 1.03 9.04 6.71
CA LEU A 50 2.47 9.27 6.53
C LEU A 50 2.88 10.67 6.97
N LYS A 51 2.09 11.69 6.59
CA LYS A 51 2.32 13.08 6.99
C LYS A 51 2.17 13.30 8.50
N GLU A 52 1.14 12.70 9.11
CA GLU A 52 0.92 12.78 10.57
C GLU A 52 2.07 12.13 11.37
N ASN A 53 2.72 11.11 10.80
CA ASN A 53 3.87 10.43 11.39
C ASN A 53 5.23 11.02 10.94
N ASN A 54 5.24 12.14 10.23
CA ASN A 54 6.45 12.81 9.70
C ASN A 54 7.35 11.89 8.85
N LEU A 55 6.74 10.98 8.08
CA LEU A 55 7.46 10.09 7.17
C LEU A 55 7.62 10.68 5.75
N THR A 56 6.95 11.80 5.47
CA THR A 56 6.97 12.58 4.22
C THR A 56 6.53 14.01 4.46
#